data_AF-A0A380QTE3-F1
#
_entry.id   AF-A0A380QTE3-F1
#
_cell.length_a   1.000
_cell.length_b   1.000
_cell.length_c   1.000
_cell.angle_alpha   90.00
_cell.angle_beta   90.00
_cell.angle_gamma   90.00
#
_symmetry.space_group_name_H-M   'P 1'
#
loop_
_entity.id
_entity.type
_entity.pdbx_description
1 polymer ?
#
loop_
_entity_poly.entity_id
_entity_poly.type
_entity_poly.pdbx_seq_one_letter_code
_entity_poly.pdbx_strand_id
1 'polypeptide(L)'
;MQIETLFLLMFITRYMRTQVTSKFARMKLAADGTRFAPGSAIITPNVIRAELIAQYQALEFSGYVQDAKGFAKGLIVEKSASNPNRVDVLWTGVLINQLRIFAVLNQFRLQASA
;
A
#
# COMPACT_ATOMS: atom_id res chain seq x y z
N MET A 1 4.14 -12.12 17.62
CA MET A 1 3.33 -11.10 16.91
C MET A 1 1.89 -11.18 17.40
N GLN A 2 1.14 -10.08 17.30
CA GLN A 2 -0.24 -9.98 17.77
C GLN A 2 -1.18 -10.48 16.66
N ILE A 3 -2.29 -11.15 17.01
CA ILE A 3 -3.15 -11.82 16.03
C ILE A 3 -3.86 -10.82 15.10
N GLU A 4 -4.17 -9.64 15.62
CA GLU A 4 -4.82 -8.53 14.91
C GLU A 4 -3.92 -7.97 13.81
N THR A 5 -2.61 -7.89 14.06
CA THR A 5 -1.62 -7.47 13.05
C THR A 5 -1.61 -8.44 11.87
N LEU A 6 -1.67 -9.75 12.14
CA LEU A 6 -1.70 -10.76 11.09
C LEU A 6 -3.01 -10.68 10.29
N PHE A 7 -4.16 -10.58 10.96
CA PHE A 7 -5.45 -10.47 10.28
C PHE A 7 -5.58 -9.20 9.43
N LEU A 8 -5.08 -8.06 9.93
CA LEU A 8 -5.05 -6.82 9.18
C LEU A 8 -4.18 -6.94 7.94
N LEU A 9 -2.98 -7.51 8.06
CA LEU A 9 -2.10 -7.74 6.92
C LEU A 9 -2.73 -8.70 5.89
N MET A 10 -3.40 -9.76 6.36
CA MET A 10 -4.13 -10.69 5.48
C MET A 10 -5.26 -10.00 4.74
N PHE A 11 -6.03 -9.14 5.42
CA PHE A 11 -7.07 -8.32 4.80
C PHE A 11 -6.50 -7.44 3.69
N ILE A 12 -5.45 -6.66 3.98
CA ILE A 12 -4.80 -5.77 3.01
C ILE A 12 -4.27 -6.56 1.82
N THR A 13 -3.58 -7.67 2.06
CA THR A 13 -3.01 -8.51 0.98
C THR A 13 -4.11 -9.05 0.06
N ARG A 14 -5.25 -9.48 0.62
CA ARG A 14 -6.41 -9.95 -0.16
C ARG A 14 -7.07 -8.81 -0.94
N TYR A 15 -7.24 -7.65 -0.30
CA TYR A 15 -7.77 -6.45 -0.95
C TYR A 15 -6.95 -6.09 -2.18
N MET A 16 -5.63 -5.97 -2.02
CA MET A 16 -4.72 -5.61 -3.11
C MET A 16 -4.71 -6.65 -4.23
N ARG A 17 -4.68 -7.95 -3.90
CA ARG A 17 -4.77 -9.03 -4.89
C ARG A 17 -6.02 -8.87 -5.75
N THR A 18 -7.18 -8.71 -5.12
CA THR A 18 -8.46 -8.57 -5.83
C THR A 18 -8.44 -7.40 -6.79
N GLN A 19 -7.94 -6.23 -6.35
CA GLN A 19 -7.87 -5.05 -7.20
C GLN A 19 -6.95 -5.27 -8.40
N VAL A 20 -5.73 -5.77 -8.19
CA VAL A 20 -4.77 -6.04 -9.27
C VAL A 20 -5.33 -7.05 -10.27
N THR A 21 -5.86 -8.19 -9.79
CA THR A 21 -6.34 -9.25 -10.68
C THR A 21 -7.60 -8.88 -11.44
N SER A 22 -8.47 -8.03 -10.88
CA SER A 22 -9.71 -7.61 -11.55
C SER A 22 -9.47 -6.47 -12.53
N LYS A 23 -8.73 -5.43 -12.12
CA LYS A 23 -8.47 -4.23 -12.92
C LYS A 23 -7.55 -4.52 -14.11
N PHE A 24 -6.57 -5.42 -13.94
CA PHE A 24 -5.56 -5.70 -14.95
C PHE A 24 -5.71 -7.06 -15.65
N ALA A 25 -6.84 -7.77 -15.43
CA ALA A 25 -7.09 -9.12 -15.97
C ALA A 25 -6.81 -9.29 -17.47
N ARG A 26 -7.12 -8.26 -18.28
CA ARG A 26 -7.05 -8.31 -19.75
C ARG A 26 -5.96 -7.41 -20.33
N MET A 27 -4.92 -7.10 -19.56
CA MET A 27 -3.83 -6.22 -19.99
C MET A 27 -2.55 -7.00 -20.31
N LYS A 28 -1.81 -6.53 -21.31
CA LYS A 28 -0.49 -7.03 -21.67
C LYS A 28 0.59 -6.31 -20.85
N LEU A 29 1.54 -7.06 -20.29
CA LEU A 29 2.64 -6.48 -19.53
C LEU A 29 3.77 -5.98 -20.44
N ALA A 30 3.99 -4.67 -20.48
CA ALA A 30 5.09 -4.04 -21.18
C ALA A 30 6.14 -3.49 -20.18
N ALA A 31 7.36 -3.26 -20.68
CA ALA A 31 8.37 -2.53 -19.92
C ALA A 31 8.05 -1.02 -19.89
N ASP A 32 8.53 -0.31 -18.88
CA ASP A 32 8.41 1.14 -18.84
C ASP A 32 9.14 1.79 -20.02
N GLY A 33 8.58 2.89 -20.56
CA GLY A 33 9.11 3.57 -21.74
C GLY A 33 8.75 2.92 -23.08
N THR A 34 8.04 1.79 -23.07
CA THR A 34 7.51 1.18 -24.30
C THR A 34 6.51 2.13 -24.97
N ARG A 35 6.71 2.45 -26.25
CA ARG A 35 5.74 3.21 -27.06
C ARG A 35 4.67 2.26 -27.58
N PHE A 36 3.41 2.56 -27.30
CA PHE A 36 2.27 1.79 -27.80
C PHE A 36 1.15 2.71 -28.30
N ALA A 37 0.36 2.20 -29.24
CA ALA A 37 -0.76 2.95 -29.80
C ALA A 37 -1.83 3.23 -28.72
N PRO A 38 -2.47 4.42 -28.73
CA PRO A 38 -3.59 4.73 -27.85
C PRO A 38 -4.69 3.66 -27.93
N GLY A 39 -5.32 3.33 -26.80
CA GLY A 39 -6.38 2.31 -26.72
C GLY A 39 -5.88 0.87 -26.60
N SER A 40 -4.57 0.63 -26.64
CA SER A 40 -4.01 -0.70 -26.38
C SER A 40 -4.16 -1.08 -24.90
N ALA A 41 -4.69 -2.27 -24.61
CA ALA A 41 -4.78 -2.82 -23.26
C ALA A 41 -3.38 -3.26 -22.77
N ILE A 42 -2.57 -2.29 -22.35
CA ILE A 42 -1.19 -2.49 -21.90
C ILE A 42 -1.02 -1.89 -20.50
N ILE A 43 -0.25 -2.59 -19.68
CA ILE A 43 0.15 -2.18 -18.34
C ILE A 43 1.67 -2.18 -18.22
N THR A 44 2.23 -1.23 -17.46
CA THR A 44 3.67 -1.17 -17.16
C THR A 44 3.90 -1.13 -15.65
N PRO A 45 5.11 -1.47 -15.17
CA PRO A 45 5.44 -1.40 -13.74
C PRO A 45 5.14 -0.02 -13.12
N ASN A 46 5.40 1.09 -13.81
CA ASN A 46 5.06 2.43 -13.31
C ASN A 46 3.55 2.65 -13.12
N VAL A 47 2.72 2.12 -14.02
CA VAL A 47 1.25 2.24 -13.89
C VAL A 47 0.75 1.39 -12.71
N ILE A 48 1.28 0.17 -12.56
CA ILE A 48 0.98 -0.68 -11.40
C ILE A 48 1.41 0.03 -10.12
N ARG A 49 2.60 0.63 -10.09
CA ARG A 49 3.10 1.38 -8.94
C ARG A 49 2.18 2.52 -8.55
N ALA A 50 1.73 3.34 -9.52
CA ALA A 50 0.79 4.41 -9.27
C ALA A 50 -0.54 3.89 -8.70
N GLU A 51 -1.04 2.78 -9.23
CA GLU A 51 -2.25 2.13 -8.73
C GLU A 51 -2.11 1.64 -7.28
N LEU A 52 -1.01 0.97 -6.94
CA LEU A 52 -0.79 0.46 -5.58
C LEU A 52 -0.66 1.61 -4.57
N ILE A 53 -0.08 2.75 -4.97
CA ILE A 53 -0.03 3.95 -4.14
C ILE A 53 -1.44 4.51 -3.91
N ALA A 54 -2.26 4.61 -4.96
CA ALA A 54 -3.64 5.07 -4.83
C ALA A 54 -4.49 4.16 -3.92
N GLN A 55 -4.33 2.84 -4.05
CA GLN A 55 -4.97 1.87 -3.15
C GLN A 55 -4.50 2.03 -1.71
N TYR A 56 -3.21 2.24 -1.50
CA TYR A 56 -2.66 2.46 -0.16
C TYR A 56 -3.20 3.74 0.48
N GLN A 57 -3.36 4.82 -0.29
CA GLN A 57 -3.99 6.06 0.18
C GLN A 57 -5.46 5.83 0.58
N ALA A 58 -6.21 5.01 -0.15
CA ALA A 58 -7.58 4.65 0.21
C ALA A 58 -7.63 3.83 1.51
N LEU A 59 -6.68 2.90 1.69
CA LEU A 59 -6.53 2.13 2.93
C LEU A 59 -6.11 3.01 4.12
N GLU A 60 -5.27 4.01 3.89
CA GLU A 60 -4.84 4.98 4.90
C GLU A 60 -6.02 5.84 5.34
N PHE A 61 -6.79 6.38 4.40
CA PHE A 61 -8.01 7.13 4.68
C PHE A 61 -9.04 6.28 5.46
N SER A 62 -9.11 4.99 5.16
CA SER A 62 -10.00 4.04 5.86
C SER A 62 -9.45 3.58 7.23
N GLY A 63 -8.25 4.03 7.62
CA GLY A 63 -7.65 3.73 8.92
C GLY A 63 -7.05 2.32 9.04
N TYR A 64 -6.65 1.68 7.95
CA TYR A 64 -6.00 0.35 7.98
C TYR A 64 -4.46 0.43 7.97
N VAL A 65 -3.91 1.47 7.37
CA VAL A 65 -2.47 1.69 7.22
C VAL A 65 -2.13 3.15 7.51
N GLN A 66 -0.84 3.47 7.56
CA GLN A 66 -0.35 4.84 7.78
C GLN A 66 0.90 5.12 6.94
N ASP A 67 1.26 6.39 6.82
CA ASP A 67 2.45 6.88 6.10
C ASP A 67 2.45 6.53 4.60
N ALA A 68 1.41 6.94 3.86
CA ALA A 68 1.39 6.73 2.41
C ALA A 68 2.56 7.40 1.67
N LYS A 69 3.11 8.48 2.22
CA LYS A 69 4.30 9.14 1.65
C LYS A 69 5.53 8.25 1.78
N GLY A 70 5.77 7.65 2.95
CA GLY A 70 6.84 6.68 3.14
C GLY A 70 6.65 5.42 2.29
N PHE A 71 5.41 4.90 2.25
CA PHE A 71 5.07 3.78 1.37
C PHE A 71 5.40 4.08 -0.09
N ALA A 72 4.97 5.23 -0.61
CA ALA A 72 5.26 5.63 -1.98
C ALA A 72 6.75 5.85 -2.26
N LYS A 73 7.61 6.03 -1.25
CA LYS A 73 9.07 6.10 -1.43
C LYS A 73 9.72 4.72 -1.43
N GLY A 74 9.26 3.83 -0.54
CA GLY A 74 9.82 2.47 -0.39
C GLY A 74 9.25 1.43 -1.35
N LEU A 75 8.11 1.70 -1.99
CA LEU A 75 7.48 0.78 -2.93
C LEU A 75 8.32 0.61 -4.20
N ILE A 76 8.74 -0.65 -4.42
CA ILE A 76 9.40 -1.10 -5.65
C ILE A 76 8.45 -2.00 -6.42
N VAL A 77 8.28 -1.71 -7.70
CA VAL A 77 7.52 -2.53 -8.65
C VAL A 77 8.37 -2.68 -9.90
N GLU A 78 8.72 -3.91 -10.25
CA GLU A 78 9.60 -4.17 -11.38
C GLU A 78 9.12 -5.36 -12.19
N LYS A 79 9.43 -5.33 -13.48
CA LYS A 79 9.23 -6.50 -14.35
C LYS A 79 10.38 -7.46 -14.11
N SER A 80 10.07 -8.74 -13.88
CA SER A 80 11.08 -9.75 -13.59
C SER A 80 12.09 -9.91 -14.74
N ALA A 81 13.37 -9.90 -14.39
CA ALA A 81 14.45 -10.16 -15.34
C ALA A 81 14.48 -11.62 -15.83
N SER A 82 14.01 -12.57 -15.01
CA SER A 82 14.01 -14.00 -15.34
C SER A 82 12.70 -14.47 -15.98
N ASN A 83 11.60 -13.74 -15.81
CA ASN A 83 10.30 -14.08 -16.39
C ASN A 83 9.60 -12.83 -16.96
N PRO A 84 9.59 -12.66 -18.29
CA PRO A 84 8.98 -11.49 -18.94
C PRO A 84 7.47 -11.32 -18.71
N ASN A 85 6.78 -12.32 -18.15
CA ASN A 85 5.35 -12.30 -17.86
C ASN A 85 5.06 -12.07 -16.36
N ARG A 86 6.07 -11.75 -15.54
CA ARG A 86 5.95 -11.55 -14.10
C ARG A 86 6.31 -10.13 -13.69
N VAL A 87 5.52 -9.58 -12.77
CA VAL A 87 5.83 -8.36 -12.02
C VAL A 87 6.13 -8.73 -10.58
N ASP A 88 7.25 -8.24 -10.07
CA ASP A 88 7.68 -8.42 -8.69
C ASP A 88 7.43 -7.10 -7.92
N VAL A 89 6.92 -7.20 -6.69
CA VAL A 89 6.54 -6.05 -5.86
C VAL A 89 7.17 -6.20 -4.48
N LEU A 90 7.97 -5.21 -4.09
CA LEU A 90 8.39 -5.04 -2.70
C LEU A 90 7.43 -4.08 -2.02
N TRP A 91 6.56 -4.63 -1.18
CA TRP A 91 5.56 -3.87 -0.45
C TRP A 91 6.11 -3.44 0.92
N THR A 92 6.30 -2.13 1.13
CA THR A 92 6.92 -1.55 2.34
C THR A 92 5.92 -0.73 3.16
N GLY A 93 4.70 -1.25 3.34
CA GLY A 93 3.65 -0.54 4.05
C GLY A 93 3.76 -0.65 5.57
N VAL A 94 3.21 0.35 6.26
CA VAL A 94 3.13 0.44 7.71
C VAL A 94 1.67 0.26 8.13
N LEU A 95 1.40 -0.82 8.86
CA LEU A 95 0.08 -1.10 9.40
C LEU A 95 -0.26 -0.14 10.53
N ILE A 96 -1.55 0.17 10.69
CA ILE A 96 -2.00 0.88 11.88
C ILE A 96 -1.89 -0.04 13.11
N ASN A 97 -1.62 0.54 14.27
CA ASN A 97 -1.51 -0.18 15.53
C ASN A 97 -2.80 -0.08 16.35
N GLN A 98 -3.01 -1.05 17.24
CA GLN A 98 -4.05 -0.97 18.25
C GLN A 98 -3.58 -0.12 19.43
N LEU A 99 -4.42 0.78 19.93
CA LEU A 99 -4.17 1.47 21.19
C LEU A 99 -4.36 0.49 22.35
N ARG A 100 -3.25 0.05 22.95
CA ARG A 100 -3.29 -0.94 24.05
C ARG A 100 -2.90 -0.38 25.40
N ILE A 101 -1.98 0.58 25.40
CA ILE A 101 -1.47 1.21 26.60
C ILE A 101 -1.71 2.70 26.45
N PHE A 102 -2.51 3.25 27.35
CA PHE A 102 -2.69 4.69 27.49
C PHE A 102 -1.98 5.12 28.77
N ALA A 103 -0.80 5.72 28.62
CA ALA A 103 -0.02 6.22 29.73
C ALA A 103 -0.30 7.72 29.91
N VAL A 104 -0.85 8.10 31.07
CA VAL A 104 -1.11 9.50 31.42
C VAL A 104 -0.48 9.84 32.75
N LEU A 105 0.28 10.94 32.77
CA LEU A 105 0.71 11.60 33.98
C LEU A 105 -0.21 12.79 34.25
N ASN A 106 -1.07 12.67 35.25
CA ASN A 106 -1.99 13.75 35.63
C ASN A 106 -1.41 14.56 36.80
N GLN A 107 -1.16 15.85 36.58
CA GLN A 107 -0.71 16.80 37.59
C GLN A 107 -1.74 17.92 37.77
N PHE A 108 -2.84 17.62 38.48
CA PHE A 108 -3.89 18.62 38.71
C PHE A 108 -3.46 19.67 39.75
N ARG A 109 -4.07 20.87 39.63
CA ARG A 109 -4.00 21.98 40.59
C ARG A 109 -5.42 22.46 40.88
N LEU A 110 -5.68 22.89 42.11
CA LEU A 110 -6.99 23.39 42.55
C LEU A 110 -7.14 24.91 42.41
N GLN A 111 -6.04 25.62 42.17
CA GLN A 111 -6.01 27.06 41.97
C GLN A 111 -5.04 27.39 40.83
N ALA A 112 -5.39 28.38 40.00
CA ALA A 112 -4.48 28.92 39.02
C ALA A 112 -3.29 29.56 39.74
N SER A 113 -2.07 29.26 39.30
CA SER A 113 -0.87 29.94 39.80
C SER A 113 -0.99 31.44 39.52
N ALA A 114 -0.80 32.25 40.57
CA ALA A 114 -0.84 33.71 40.53
C ALA A 114 0.22 34.31 39.59
#